data_AF-A0A5C6S6R2-F1
#
_entry.id   AF-A0A5C6S6R2-F1
#
_cell.length_a   1.000
_cell.length_b   1.000
_cell.length_c   1.000
_cell.angle_alpha   90.00
_cell.angle_beta   90.00
_cell.angle_gamma   90.00
#
_symmetry.space_group_name_H-M   'P 1'
#
loop_
_entity.id
_entity.type
_entity.pdbx_description
1 polymer ?
#
loop_
_entity_poly.entity_id
_entity_poly.type
_entity_poly.pdbx_seq_one_letter_code
_entity_poly.pdbx_strand_id
1 'polypeptide(L)'
;MSTDNKAQKYWKENLGYLFILLAIWFVASYVLGIFLAEPLNSVRIGGAKLGFWFAQQGSIYVFVILIFVYVRLMNKLDKKYGYDE
;
A
#
# COMPACT_ATOMS: atom_id res chain seq x y z
N MET A 1 19.66 6.73 -30.34
CA MET A 1 19.65 6.28 -28.94
C MET A 1 18.18 6.18 -28.54
N SER A 2 17.62 4.97 -28.60
CA SER A 2 16.19 4.69 -28.78
C SER A 2 15.34 5.05 -27.56
N THR A 3 14.24 5.75 -27.83
CA THR A 3 13.19 6.18 -26.89
C THR A 3 12.62 5.01 -26.07
N ASP A 4 12.70 3.78 -26.60
CA ASP A 4 12.30 2.53 -25.94
C ASP A 4 12.93 2.32 -24.55
N ASN A 5 14.20 2.73 -24.36
CA ASN A 5 14.92 2.44 -23.12
C ASN A 5 14.38 3.22 -21.91
N LYS A 6 13.81 4.42 -22.12
CA LYS A 6 13.20 5.22 -21.05
C LYS A 6 11.83 4.68 -20.67
N ALA A 7 11.00 4.35 -21.66
CA ALA A 7 9.66 3.78 -21.44
C ALA A 7 9.72 2.42 -20.74
N GLN A 8 10.65 1.55 -21.12
CA GLN A 8 10.83 0.25 -20.45
C GLN A 8 11.28 0.39 -18.99
N LYS A 9 12.19 1.34 -18.70
CA LYS A 9 12.63 1.62 -17.32
C LYS A 9 11.51 2.18 -16.45
N TYR A 10 10.71 3.09 -17.00
CA TYR A 10 9.53 3.64 -16.34
C TYR A 10 8.51 2.54 -16.00
N TRP A 11 8.20 1.67 -16.98
CA TRP A 11 7.28 0.55 -16.77
C TRP A 11 7.78 -0.39 -15.67
N LYS A 12 9.06 -0.75 -15.70
CA LYS A 12 9.67 -1.64 -14.71
C LYS A 12 9.61 -1.04 -13.29
N GLU A 13 9.82 0.26 -13.13
CA GLU A 13 9.69 0.94 -11.83
C GLU A 13 8.23 1.02 -11.37
N ASN A 14 7.28 1.32 -12.24
CA ASN A 14 5.85 1.30 -11.91
C ASN A 14 5.39 -0.11 -11.46
N LEU A 15 5.89 -1.17 -12.13
CA LEU A 15 5.64 -2.55 -11.72
C LEU A 15 6.21 -2.84 -10.32
N GLY A 16 7.36 -2.25 -9.98
CA GLY A 16 7.91 -2.29 -8.63
C GLY A 16 7.01 -1.61 -7.59
N TYR A 17 6.39 -0.48 -7.93
CA TYR A 17 5.45 0.20 -7.05
C TYR A 17 4.17 -0.60 -6.82
N LEU A 18 3.62 -1.19 -7.89
CA LEU A 18 2.51 -2.13 -7.79
C LEU A 18 2.84 -3.31 -6.88
N PHE A 19 4.04 -3.88 -7.01
CA PHE A 19 4.49 -4.98 -6.17
C PHE A 19 4.60 -4.56 -4.69
N ILE A 20 5.17 -3.38 -4.41
CA ILE A 20 5.22 -2.83 -3.05
C ILE A 20 3.81 -2.61 -2.49
N LEU A 21 2.90 -2.07 -3.30
CA LEU A 21 1.52 -1.81 -2.89
C LEU A 21 0.79 -3.11 -2.53
N LEU A 22 0.94 -4.14 -3.36
CA LEU A 22 0.41 -5.48 -3.12
C LEU A 22 1.02 -6.13 -1.89
N ALA A 23 2.33 -5.98 -1.69
CA ALA A 23 3.02 -6.50 -0.51
C ALA A 23 2.51 -5.82 0.77
N ILE A 24 2.35 -4.49 0.78
CA ILE A 24 1.81 -3.80 1.96
C ILE A 24 0.34 -4.14 2.16
N TRP A 25 -0.46 -4.22 1.10
CA TRP A 25 -1.85 -4.66 1.20
C TRP A 25 -1.97 -6.08 1.80
N PHE A 26 -1.10 -6.99 1.36
CA PHE A 26 -1.02 -8.35 1.90
C PHE A 26 -0.63 -8.34 3.38
N VAL A 27 0.40 -7.58 3.76
CA VAL A 27 0.83 -7.45 5.17
C VAL A 27 -0.28 -6.82 6.02
N ALA A 28 -0.94 -5.78 5.52
CA ALA A 28 -2.02 -5.10 6.23
C ALA A 28 -3.26 -5.99 6.43
N SER A 29 -3.59 -6.81 5.43
CA SER A 29 -4.76 -7.69 5.51
C SER A 29 -4.47 -8.96 6.31
N TYR A 30 -3.33 -9.63 6.04
CA TYR A 30 -2.99 -10.91 6.65
C TYR A 30 -2.17 -10.77 7.93
N VAL A 31 -1.09 -9.98 7.95
CA VAL A 31 -0.19 -9.91 9.11
C VAL A 31 -0.83 -9.12 10.25
N LEU A 32 -1.41 -7.96 9.95
CA LEU A 32 -2.12 -7.16 10.96
C LEU A 32 -3.46 -7.81 11.36
N GLY A 33 -4.16 -8.44 10.42
CA GLY A 33 -5.46 -9.09 10.66
C GLY A 33 -5.41 -10.46 11.33
N ILE A 34 -4.30 -11.21 11.22
CA ILE A 34 -4.17 -12.56 11.81
C ILE A 34 -3.13 -12.58 12.92
N PHE A 35 -1.92 -12.03 12.68
CA PHE A 35 -0.80 -12.13 13.63
C PHE A 35 -0.94 -11.13 14.79
N LEU A 36 -1.41 -9.91 14.52
CA LEU A 36 -1.72 -8.93 15.58
C LEU A 36 -3.14 -9.08 16.15
N ALA A 37 -3.98 -9.95 15.59
CA ALA A 37 -5.34 -10.14 16.10
C ALA A 37 -5.38 -10.73 17.51
N GLU A 38 -4.42 -11.56 17.91
CA GLU A 38 -4.34 -12.10 19.28
C GLU A 38 -4.10 -11.01 20.35
N PRO A 39 -3.06 -10.16 20.25
CA PRO A 39 -2.90 -9.05 21.20
C PRO A 39 -3.99 -7.99 21.07
N LEU A 40 -4.50 -7.70 19.86
CA LEU A 40 -5.62 -6.75 19.68
C LEU A 40 -6.93 -7.28 20.26
N ASN A 41 -7.21 -8.59 20.21
CA ASN A 41 -8.41 -9.18 20.79
C ASN A 41 -8.44 -9.15 22.31
N SER A 42 -7.30 -8.93 22.96
CA SER A 42 -7.24 -8.67 24.41
C SER A 42 -7.83 -7.31 24.79
N VAL A 43 -7.82 -6.35 23.86
CA VAL A 43 -8.37 -5.01 24.06
C VAL A 43 -9.74 -4.94 23.38
N ARG A 44 -10.79 -4.72 24.16
CA ARG A 44 -12.15 -4.55 23.62
C ARG A 44 -12.44 -3.07 23.51
N ILE A 45 -12.65 -2.56 22.29
CA ILE A 45 -13.14 -1.20 22.09
C ILE A 45 -14.66 -1.28 21.93
N GLY A 46 -15.39 -0.69 22.87
CA GLY A 46 -16.85 -0.53 22.77
C GLY A 46 -17.68 -1.83 22.74
N GLY A 47 -17.12 -2.96 23.23
CA GLY A 47 -17.80 -4.26 23.24
C GLY A 47 -17.49 -5.18 22.05
N ALA A 48 -16.78 -4.69 21.03
CA ALA A 48 -16.30 -5.47 19.91
C ALA A 48 -14.80 -5.81 20.03
N LYS A 49 -14.41 -6.96 19.48
CA LYS A 49 -13.01 -7.37 19.35
C LYS A 49 -12.29 -6.39 18.42
N LEU A 50 -11.20 -5.77 18.89
CA LEU A 50 -10.43 -4.79 18.11
C LEU A 50 -9.92 -5.34 16.78
N GLY A 51 -9.57 -6.63 16.74
CA GLY A 51 -9.19 -7.31 15.51
C GLY A 51 -10.30 -7.28 14.45
N PHE A 52 -11.58 -7.35 14.86
CA PHE A 52 -12.72 -7.30 13.96
C PHE A 52 -12.95 -5.88 13.41
N TRP A 53 -12.82 -4.86 14.25
CA TRP A 53 -12.87 -3.46 13.82
C TRP A 53 -11.73 -3.14 12.84
N PHE A 54 -10.54 -3.69 13.08
CA PHE A 54 -9.38 -3.50 12.21
C PHE A 54 -9.56 -4.20 10.85
N ALA A 55 -10.13 -5.41 10.84
CA ALA A 55 -10.43 -6.11 9.60
C ALA A 55 -11.43 -5.33 8.71
N GLN A 56 -12.38 -4.62 9.32
CA GLN A 56 -13.47 -3.96 8.59
C GLN A 56 -13.21 -2.47 8.29
N GLN A 57 -12.92 -1.67 9.31
CA GLN A 57 -12.65 -0.23 9.15
C GLN A 57 -11.16 0.06 9.05
N GLY A 58 -10.32 -0.67 9.80
CA GLY A 58 -8.87 -0.52 9.74
C GLY A 58 -8.29 -0.77 8.35
N SER A 59 -8.79 -1.78 7.64
CA SER A 59 -8.36 -2.09 6.27
C SER A 59 -8.64 -0.95 5.28
N ILE A 60 -9.76 -0.27 5.42
CA ILE A 60 -10.13 0.90 4.60
C ILE A 60 -9.13 2.04 4.83
N TYR A 61 -8.78 2.36 6.08
CA TYR A 61 -7.78 3.38 6.39
C TYR A 61 -6.41 3.05 5.81
N VAL A 62 -5.98 1.79 5.93
CA VAL A 62 -4.71 1.35 5.34
C VAL A 62 -4.75 1.46 3.81
N PHE A 63 -5.87 1.13 3.19
CA PHE A 63 -6.05 1.26 1.75
C PHE A 63 -5.93 2.71 1.27
N VAL A 64 -6.55 3.67 1.97
CA VAL A 64 -6.42 5.10 1.66
C VAL A 64 -4.98 5.58 1.81
N ILE A 65 -4.28 5.21 2.89
CA ILE A 65 -2.86 5.54 3.09
C ILE A 65 -2.02 4.97 1.95
N LEU A 66 -2.30 3.74 1.51
CA LEU A 66 -1.60 3.10 0.39
C LEU A 66 -1.77 3.89 -0.90
N ILE A 67 -2.97 4.36 -1.22
CA ILE A 67 -3.22 5.20 -2.39
C ILE A 67 -2.39 6.48 -2.32
N PHE A 68 -2.36 7.17 -1.17
CA PHE A 68 -1.54 8.38 -1.01
C PHE A 68 -0.05 8.10 -1.18
N VAL A 69 0.46 6.99 -0.63
CA VAL A 69 1.85 6.58 -0.81
C VAL A 69 2.14 6.28 -2.28
N TYR A 70 1.26 5.54 -2.96
CA TYR A 70 1.38 5.26 -4.39
C TYR A 70 1.45 6.54 -5.22
N VAL A 71 0.52 7.47 -5.02
CA VAL A 71 0.50 8.76 -5.74
C VAL A 71 1.78 9.56 -5.49
N ARG A 72 2.26 9.62 -4.23
CA ARG A 72 3.56 10.25 -3.90
C ARG A 72 4.73 9.60 -4.64
N LEU A 73 4.72 8.28 -4.77
CA LEU A 73 5.76 7.51 -5.42
C LEU A 73 5.71 7.68 -6.93
N MET A 74 4.50 7.68 -7.51
CA MET A 74 4.28 7.91 -8.93
C MET A 74 4.68 9.34 -9.32
N ASN A 75 4.28 10.35 -8.56
CA ASN A 75 4.73 11.74 -8.78
C ASN A 75 6.27 11.87 -8.70
N LYS A 76 6.93 11.07 -7.86
CA LYS A 76 8.40 11.06 -7.79
C LYS A 76 9.02 10.38 -9.02
N LEU A 77 8.36 9.36 -9.55
CA LEU A 77 8.76 8.66 -10.77
C LEU A 77 8.56 9.53 -12.00
N ASP A 78 7.44 10.24 -12.09
CA ASP A 78 7.15 11.18 -13.17
C ASP A 78 8.19 12.29 -13.20
N LYS A 79 8.54 12.87 -12.04
CA LYS A 79 9.66 13.84 -11.91
C LYS A 79 11.00 13.28 -12.36
N LYS A 80 11.27 12.02 -12.03
CA LYS A 80 12.54 11.35 -12.35
C LYS A 80 12.68 11.09 -13.85
N TYR A 81 11.58 10.80 -14.54
CA TYR A 81 11.58 10.52 -15.97
C TYR A 81 11.21 11.73 -16.85
N GLY A 82 10.83 12.85 -16.23
CA GLY A 82 10.53 14.12 -16.91
C GLY A 82 9.14 14.14 -17.57
N TYR A 83 8.18 13.41 -16.99
CA TYR A 83 6.77 13.43 -17.41
C TYR A 83 5.92 14.48 -16.66
N ASP A 84 6.51 15.24 -15.72
CA ASP A 84 5.91 16.48 -15.22
C ASP A 84 5.96 17.55 -16.33
N GLU A 85 4.85 17.73 -17.05
CA GLU A 85 4.51 19.01 -17.72
C GLU A 85 3.73 19.91 -16.77
#